data_AF-A0A6J6JN77-F1
#
_entry.id   AF-A0A6J6JN77-F1
#
_cell.length_a   1.000
_cell.length_b   1.000
_cell.length_c   1.000
_cell.angle_alpha   90.00
_cell.angle_beta   90.00
_cell.angle_gamma   90.00
#
_symmetry.space_group_name_H-M   'P 1'
#
loop_
_entity.id
_entity.type
_entity.pdbx_description
1 polymer ?
#
loop_
_entity_poly.entity_id
_entity_poly.type
_entity_poly.pdbx_seq_one_letter_code
_entity_poly.pdbx_strand_id
1 'polypeptide(L)'
;MLILAGLLFGLGMTLSGACISGHIYRIGQGSLRAIPALLGSLIGFGLGFASWNSLYLSALSEAPKTWLPHTFGYAGSLVITFAILGAIYLFARKWGTSSENISAPATGSLYTRLIINRWPPLLSGALVGIVGTVAYLRIEPLGVTRQLSTTARTLLSDRGYLPETLEGLDVMKGCIAVISSTITNNGWLIIGILVASLAAALAGNRFKLQEITLRNGFTALLGGILLGWSSMIALGCTVGVLLSGTQAFALSGWVFCATVFIGTVLGVKLKLHKL
;
A
#
# COMPACT_ATOMS: atom_id res chain seq x y z
N MET A 1 5.86 11.75 13.09
CA MET A 1 5.05 11.84 11.85
C MET A 1 4.58 10.50 11.30
N LEU A 2 5.39 9.43 11.30
CA LEU A 2 4.99 8.11 10.77
C LEU A 2 3.66 7.57 11.38
N ILE A 3 3.46 7.77 12.69
CA ILE A 3 2.23 7.33 13.39
C ILE A 3 0.99 8.04 12.85
N LEU A 4 1.06 9.38 12.71
CA LEU A 4 -0.02 10.20 12.16
C LEU A 4 -0.33 9.79 10.72
N ALA A 5 0.72 9.61 9.90
CA ALA A 5 0.58 9.16 8.53
C ALA A 5 -0.09 7.78 8.46
N GLY A 6 0.34 6.81 9.29
CA GLY A 6 -0.27 5.48 9.33
C GLY A 6 -1.75 5.50 9.76
N LEU A 7 -2.11 6.29 10.78
CA LEU A 7 -3.51 6.44 11.21
C LEU A 7 -4.39 7.02 10.09
N LEU A 8 -3.94 8.09 9.45
CA LEU A 8 -4.67 8.73 8.34
C LEU A 8 -4.74 7.84 7.10
N PHE A 9 -3.67 7.08 6.82
CA PHE A 9 -3.67 6.08 5.75
C PHE A 9 -4.71 4.99 6.03
N GLY A 10 -4.79 4.50 7.27
CA GLY A 10 -5.79 3.52 7.70
C GLY A 10 -7.23 4.05 7.56
N LEU A 11 -7.49 5.29 7.98
CA LEU A 11 -8.78 5.95 7.79
C LEU A 11 -9.11 6.12 6.30
N GLY A 12 -8.15 6.57 5.49
CA GLY A 12 -8.28 6.69 4.03
C GLY A 12 -8.62 5.37 3.34
N MET A 13 -8.06 4.26 3.81
CA MET A 13 -8.43 2.92 3.31
C MET A 13 -9.89 2.57 3.60
N THR A 14 -10.40 2.90 4.79
CA THR A 14 -11.81 2.60 5.12
C THR A 14 -12.80 3.47 4.35
N LEU A 15 -12.44 4.72 4.07
CA LEU A 15 -13.31 5.66 3.35
C LEU A 15 -13.32 5.39 1.83
N SER A 16 -12.15 5.12 1.25
CA SER A 16 -12.05 4.79 -0.17
C SER A 16 -12.44 3.34 -0.47
N GLY A 17 -12.32 2.44 0.50
CA GLY A 17 -12.67 1.03 0.41
C GLY A 17 -11.51 0.11 -0.01
N ALA A 18 -10.30 0.64 -0.19
CA ALA A 18 -9.08 -0.13 -0.44
C ALA A 18 -7.82 0.73 -0.21
N CYS A 19 -6.63 0.12 -0.24
CA CYS A 19 -5.37 0.86 -0.38
C CYS A 19 -5.12 1.27 -1.85
N ILE A 20 -4.06 2.05 -2.11
CA ILE A 20 -3.70 2.50 -3.48
C ILE A 20 -3.50 1.32 -4.45
N SER A 21 -2.68 0.32 -4.08
CA SER A 21 -2.53 -0.92 -4.86
C SER A 21 -3.84 -1.68 -5.02
N GLY A 22 -4.69 -1.60 -3.98
CA GLY A 22 -6.03 -2.15 -3.96
C GLY A 22 -6.91 -1.58 -5.05
N HIS A 23 -6.92 -0.26 -5.18
CA HIS A 23 -7.67 0.44 -6.23
C HIS A 23 -7.16 0.06 -7.62
N ILE A 24 -5.85 -0.07 -7.83
CA ILE A 24 -5.27 -0.47 -9.13
C ILE A 24 -5.79 -1.84 -9.58
N TYR A 25 -5.71 -2.88 -8.75
CA TYR A 25 -6.20 -4.21 -9.16
C TYR A 25 -7.73 -4.27 -9.22
N ARG A 26 -8.46 -3.49 -8.39
CA ARG A 26 -9.93 -3.44 -8.43
C ARG A 26 -10.44 -2.76 -9.69
N ILE A 27 -9.71 -1.80 -10.27
CA ILE A 27 -10.05 -1.23 -11.58
C ILE A 27 -10.10 -2.34 -12.64
N GLY A 28 -9.12 -3.25 -12.65
CA GLY A 28 -9.12 -4.40 -13.57
C GLY A 28 -10.29 -5.36 -13.34
N GLN A 29 -10.89 -5.37 -12.14
CA GLN A 29 -12.09 -6.15 -11.83
C GLN A 29 -13.41 -5.47 -12.24
N GLY A 30 -13.37 -4.21 -12.69
CA GLY A 30 -14.55 -3.42 -13.07
C GLY A 30 -15.05 -2.45 -12.00
N SER A 31 -14.27 -2.19 -10.94
CA SER A 31 -14.65 -1.25 -9.88
C SER A 31 -14.46 0.21 -10.31
N LEU A 32 -15.53 0.88 -10.72
CA LEU A 32 -15.47 2.30 -11.08
C LEU A 32 -15.14 3.21 -9.86
N ARG A 33 -15.50 2.80 -8.63
CA ARG A 33 -15.17 3.53 -7.37
C ARG A 33 -13.67 3.81 -7.19
N ALA A 34 -12.81 3.02 -7.83
CA ALA A 34 -11.37 3.17 -7.71
C ALA A 34 -10.82 4.38 -8.50
N ILE A 35 -11.52 4.85 -9.53
CA ILE A 35 -11.12 6.02 -10.33
C ILE A 35 -11.08 7.29 -9.46
N PRO A 36 -12.17 7.71 -8.78
CA PRO A 36 -12.12 8.90 -7.92
C PRO A 36 -11.14 8.73 -6.76
N ALA A 37 -10.93 7.50 -6.24
CA ALA A 37 -9.92 7.27 -5.20
C ALA A 37 -8.48 7.49 -5.71
N LEU A 38 -8.14 7.03 -6.91
CA LEU A 38 -6.82 7.27 -7.49
C LEU A 38 -6.61 8.74 -7.85
N LEU A 39 -7.62 9.42 -8.40
CA LEU A 39 -7.58 10.86 -8.65
C LEU A 39 -7.39 11.64 -7.34
N GLY A 40 -8.15 11.28 -6.31
CA GLY A 40 -7.98 11.82 -4.96
C GLY A 40 -6.55 11.61 -4.45
N SER A 41 -5.95 10.44 -4.67
CA SER A 41 -4.58 10.18 -4.25
C SER A 41 -3.54 11.06 -4.95
N LEU A 42 -3.73 11.40 -6.24
CA LEU A 42 -2.88 12.35 -6.94
C LEU A 42 -2.96 13.76 -6.33
N ILE A 43 -4.18 14.21 -6.00
CA ILE A 43 -4.40 15.48 -5.28
C ILE A 43 -3.71 15.42 -3.90
N GLY A 44 -3.87 14.31 -3.19
CA GLY A 44 -3.23 14.06 -1.90
C GLY A 44 -1.70 14.11 -1.96
N PHE A 45 -1.08 13.53 -3.00
CA PHE A 45 0.36 13.64 -3.23
C PHE A 45 0.77 15.10 -3.43
N GLY A 46 0.01 15.86 -4.23
CA GLY A 46 0.26 17.29 -4.43
C GLY A 46 0.25 18.08 -3.12
N LEU A 47 -0.77 17.86 -2.27
CA LEU A 47 -0.83 18.45 -0.93
C LEU A 47 0.33 17.97 -0.04
N GLY A 48 0.73 16.71 -0.18
CA GLY A 48 1.87 16.13 0.54
C GLY A 48 3.18 16.83 0.19
N PHE A 49 3.42 17.10 -1.09
CA PHE A 49 4.59 17.87 -1.52
C PHE A 49 4.54 19.32 -1.06
N ALA A 50 3.38 19.98 -1.15
CA ALA A 50 3.22 21.36 -0.71
C ALA A 50 3.49 21.54 0.79
N SER A 51 3.11 20.54 1.60
CA SER A 51 3.36 20.53 3.05
C SER A 51 4.72 19.93 3.45
N TRP A 52 5.48 19.36 2.49
CA TRP A 52 6.69 18.58 2.75
C TRP A 52 7.76 19.36 3.50
N ASN A 53 8.17 20.53 3.00
CA ASN A 53 9.29 21.27 3.60
C ASN A 53 9.00 21.70 5.05
N SER A 54 7.77 22.13 5.33
CA SER A 54 7.35 22.51 6.69
C SER A 54 7.37 21.29 7.63
N LEU A 55 6.85 20.15 7.18
CA LEU A 55 6.84 18.90 7.95
C LEU A 55 8.25 18.30 8.11
N TYR A 56 9.09 18.44 7.10
CA TYR A 56 10.45 17.94 7.07
C TYR A 56 11.31 18.62 8.13
N LEU A 57 11.31 19.96 8.12
CA LEU A 57 12.11 20.78 9.04
C LEU A 57 11.61 20.71 10.49
N SER A 58 10.30 20.53 10.70
CA SER A 58 9.72 20.52 12.05
C SER A 58 9.79 19.18 12.77
N ALA A 59 9.78 18.05 12.05
CA ALA A 59 9.58 16.74 12.69
C ALA A 59 10.27 15.55 12.02
N LEU A 60 10.89 15.71 10.85
CA LEU A 60 11.44 14.60 10.05
C LEU A 60 12.97 14.59 9.98
N SER A 61 13.62 15.76 10.07
CA SER A 61 15.07 15.91 10.07
C SER A 61 15.75 15.17 11.24
N GLU A 62 15.13 15.17 12.41
CA GLU A 62 15.63 14.53 13.64
C GLU A 62 15.08 13.11 13.85
N ALA A 63 14.28 12.58 12.92
CA ALA A 63 13.61 11.31 13.13
C ALA A 63 14.62 10.14 13.18
N PRO A 64 14.53 9.24 14.19
CA PRO A 64 15.47 8.15 14.34
C PRO A 64 15.28 7.11 13.21
N LYS A 65 16.35 6.87 12.45
CA LYS A 65 16.40 5.90 11.35
C LYS A 65 16.80 4.52 11.87
N THR A 66 16.03 3.98 12.82
CA THR A 66 16.35 2.69 13.46
C THR A 66 16.14 1.52 12.51
N TRP A 67 17.26 0.93 12.10
CA TRP A 67 17.32 -0.30 11.32
C TRP A 67 17.76 -1.44 12.23
N LEU A 68 16.89 -2.44 12.45
CA LEU A 68 17.11 -3.48 13.46
C LEU A 68 18.45 -4.24 13.28
N PRO A 69 18.91 -4.54 12.05
CA PRO A 69 20.17 -5.25 11.85
C PRO A 69 21.40 -4.47 12.32
N HIS A 70 21.34 -3.14 12.39
CA HIS A 70 22.45 -2.34 12.91
C HIS A 70 22.66 -2.56 14.42
N THR A 71 21.59 -2.78 15.18
CA THR A 71 21.66 -2.91 16.64
C THR A 71 21.72 -4.36 17.12
N PHE A 72 21.04 -5.28 16.42
CA PHE A 72 20.91 -6.69 16.84
C PHE A 72 21.53 -7.70 15.86
N GLY A 73 22.14 -7.23 14.77
CA GLY A 73 22.57 -8.08 13.66
C GLY A 73 21.40 -8.68 12.89
N TYR A 74 21.69 -9.32 11.77
CA TYR A 74 20.68 -9.96 10.93
C TYR A 74 19.97 -11.13 11.65
N ALA A 75 20.72 -11.95 12.38
CA ALA A 75 20.17 -13.07 13.14
C ALA A 75 19.20 -12.58 14.24
N GLY A 76 19.59 -11.58 15.03
CA GLY A 76 18.72 -11.00 16.05
C GLY A 76 17.47 -10.35 15.46
N SER A 77 17.62 -9.62 14.35
CA SER A 77 16.48 -8.99 13.64
C SER A 77 15.47 -10.01 13.12
N LEU A 78 15.96 -11.16 12.64
CA LEU A 78 15.14 -12.26 12.16
C LEU A 78 14.40 -12.94 13.31
N VAL A 79 15.06 -13.19 14.45
CA VAL A 79 14.41 -13.71 15.67
C VAL A 79 13.33 -12.76 16.16
N ILE A 80 13.61 -11.46 16.23
CA ILE A 80 12.63 -10.44 16.62
C ILE A 80 11.43 -10.45 15.66
N THR A 81 11.67 -10.52 14.36
CA THR A 81 10.63 -10.58 13.34
C THR A 81 9.74 -11.81 13.50
N PHE A 82 10.32 -12.99 13.69
CA PHE A 82 9.55 -14.20 13.94
C PHE A 82 8.82 -14.18 15.28
N ALA A 83 9.39 -13.56 16.32
CA ALA A 83 8.71 -13.38 17.60
C ALA A 83 7.47 -12.49 17.47
N ILE A 84 7.58 -11.37 16.75
CA ILE A 84 6.45 -10.46 16.47
C ILE A 84 5.38 -11.18 15.63
N LEU A 85 5.78 -11.89 14.56
CA LEU A 85 4.84 -12.66 13.73
C LEU A 85 4.17 -13.78 14.55
N GLY A 86 4.91 -14.46 15.41
CA GLY A 86 4.38 -15.47 16.33
C GLY A 86 3.37 -14.88 17.32
N ALA A 87 3.66 -13.70 17.88
CA ALA A 87 2.73 -12.99 18.75
C ALA A 87 1.43 -12.60 18.01
N ILE A 88 1.54 -12.08 16.78
CA ILE A 88 0.38 -11.77 15.93
C ILE A 88 -0.42 -13.04 15.62
N TYR A 89 0.24 -14.15 15.30
CA TYR A 89 -0.41 -15.43 15.06
C TYR A 89 -1.18 -15.94 16.29
N LEU A 90 -0.56 -15.90 17.47
CA LEU A 90 -1.20 -16.32 18.72
C LEU A 90 -2.39 -15.41 19.08
N PHE A 91 -2.25 -14.10 18.87
CA PHE A 91 -3.33 -13.14 19.06
C PHE A 91 -4.49 -13.41 18.10
N ALA A 92 -4.21 -13.57 16.80
CA ALA A 92 -5.20 -13.89 15.79
C ALA A 92 -5.90 -15.24 16.05
N ARG A 93 -5.18 -16.25 16.55
CA ARG A 93 -5.77 -17.54 16.93
C ARG A 93 -6.68 -17.44 18.15
N LYS A 94 -6.33 -16.61 19.14
CA LYS A 94 -7.15 -16.41 20.35
C LYS A 94 -8.42 -15.59 20.08
N TRP A 95 -8.35 -14.62 19.17
CA TRP A 95 -9.49 -13.75 18.83
C TRP A 95 -10.28 -14.23 17.61
N GLY A 96 -9.74 -15.17 16.83
CA GLY A 96 -10.39 -15.72 15.66
C GLY A 96 -11.54 -16.65 16.05
N THR A 97 -12.77 -16.21 15.80
CA THR A 97 -13.94 -17.11 15.73
C THR A 97 -13.77 -17.99 14.50
N SER A 98 -13.86 -19.32 14.69
CA SER A 98 -13.80 -20.40 13.69
C SER A 98 -13.63 -19.93 12.24
N SER A 99 -12.40 -19.96 11.72
CA SER A 99 -12.16 -19.68 10.30
C SER A 99 -12.84 -20.77 9.47
N GLU A 100 -13.66 -20.36 8.51
CA GLU A 100 -14.23 -21.26 7.51
C GLU A 100 -13.07 -22.07 6.89
N ASN A 101 -13.15 -23.40 6.91
CA ASN A 101 -12.10 -24.24 6.35
C ASN A 101 -11.97 -23.90 4.86
N ILE A 102 -10.90 -23.17 4.50
CA ILE A 102 -10.53 -22.89 3.11
C ILE A 102 -9.93 -24.17 2.52
N SER A 103 -10.71 -25.25 2.52
CA SER A 103 -10.39 -26.50 1.86
C SER A 103 -10.86 -26.36 0.42
N ALA A 104 -9.92 -26.18 -0.52
CA ALA A 104 -10.25 -26.31 -1.93
C ALA A 104 -10.80 -27.73 -2.16
N PRO A 105 -11.93 -27.90 -2.86
CA PRO A 105 -12.41 -29.22 -3.23
C PRO A 105 -11.30 -30.01 -3.93
N ALA A 106 -10.99 -31.21 -3.44
CA ALA A 106 -9.97 -32.08 -4.03
C ALA A 106 -10.38 -32.58 -5.43
N THR A 107 -11.61 -32.35 -5.87
CA THR A 107 -12.14 -32.79 -7.16
C THR A 107 -12.49 -31.58 -8.03
N GLY A 108 -11.73 -31.39 -9.12
CA GLY A 108 -11.95 -30.33 -10.10
C GLY A 108 -10.81 -30.24 -11.12
N SER A 109 -11.10 -29.73 -12.32
CA SER A 109 -10.11 -29.45 -13.36
C SER A 109 -9.02 -28.49 -12.85
N LEU A 110 -7.80 -28.59 -13.40
CA LEU A 110 -6.68 -27.68 -13.08
C LEU A 110 -7.09 -26.21 -13.21
N TYR A 111 -7.91 -25.88 -14.22
CA TYR A 111 -8.45 -24.54 -14.43
C TYR A 111 -9.29 -24.05 -13.24
N THR A 112 -10.20 -24.90 -12.74
CA THR A 112 -11.05 -24.57 -11.58
C THR A 112 -10.21 -24.36 -10.32
N ARG A 113 -9.15 -25.15 -10.13
CA ARG A 113 -8.25 -24.99 -8.98
C ARG A 113 -7.40 -23.72 -9.06
N LEU A 114 -6.85 -23.38 -10.24
CA LEU A 114 -5.97 -22.22 -10.39
C LEU A 114 -6.74 -20.89 -10.40
N ILE A 115 -7.88 -20.83 -11.09
CA ILE A 115 -8.54 -19.56 -11.43
C ILE A 115 -9.80 -19.33 -10.58
N ILE A 116 -10.57 -20.37 -10.32
CA ILE A 116 -11.87 -20.25 -9.64
C ILE A 116 -11.70 -20.40 -8.13
N ASN A 117 -10.98 -21.42 -7.66
CA ASN A 117 -10.87 -21.68 -6.22
C ASN A 117 -10.00 -20.62 -5.52
N ARG A 118 -10.31 -20.36 -4.25
CA ARG A 118 -9.49 -19.47 -3.40
C ARG A 118 -8.20 -20.18 -3.03
N TRP A 119 -7.07 -19.52 -3.25
CA TRP A 119 -5.78 -20.07 -2.87
C TRP A 119 -5.61 -20.01 -1.35
N PRO A 120 -5.00 -21.03 -0.72
CA PRO A 120 -4.70 -20.99 0.71
C PRO A 120 -3.89 -19.72 1.06
N PRO A 121 -4.21 -19.01 2.14
CA PRO A 121 -3.53 -17.77 2.52
C PRO A 121 -2.01 -17.93 2.70
N LEU A 122 -1.57 -19.09 3.17
CA LEU A 122 -0.15 -19.43 3.29
C LEU A 122 0.54 -19.50 1.93
N LEU A 123 -0.09 -20.10 0.93
CA LEU A 123 0.48 -20.23 -0.42
C LEU A 123 0.57 -18.85 -1.09
N SER A 124 -0.51 -18.07 -1.05
CA SER A 124 -0.50 -16.72 -1.64
C SER A 124 0.48 -15.80 -0.92
N GLY A 125 0.56 -15.85 0.41
CA GLY A 125 1.55 -15.11 1.20
C GLY A 125 3.00 -15.51 0.86
N ALA A 126 3.30 -16.81 0.76
CA ALA A 126 4.61 -17.30 0.39
C ALA A 126 5.02 -16.85 -1.03
N LEU A 127 4.12 -16.94 -2.01
CA LEU A 127 4.41 -16.49 -3.37
C LEU A 127 4.65 -14.99 -3.46
N VAL A 128 3.82 -14.17 -2.81
CA VAL A 128 4.02 -12.72 -2.74
C VAL A 128 5.34 -12.39 -2.03
N GLY A 129 5.70 -13.13 -0.98
CA GLY A 129 6.97 -12.98 -0.28
C GLY A 129 8.18 -13.32 -1.17
N ILE A 130 8.13 -14.42 -1.93
CA ILE A 130 9.19 -14.82 -2.87
C ILE A 130 9.33 -13.78 -3.98
N VAL A 131 8.22 -13.37 -4.61
CA VAL A 131 8.22 -12.33 -5.65
C VAL A 131 8.76 -11.02 -5.11
N GLY A 132 8.36 -10.61 -3.89
CA GLY A 132 8.89 -9.42 -3.23
C GLY A 132 10.39 -9.52 -2.96
N THR A 133 10.87 -10.67 -2.51
CA THR A 133 12.30 -10.92 -2.28
C THR A 133 13.10 -10.81 -3.57
N VAL A 134 12.63 -11.44 -4.65
CA VAL A 134 13.29 -11.38 -5.97
C VAL A 134 13.28 -9.94 -6.51
N ALA A 135 12.16 -9.23 -6.41
CA ALA A 135 12.05 -7.85 -6.85
C ALA A 135 13.01 -6.93 -6.08
N TYR A 136 13.09 -7.09 -4.76
CA TYR A 136 14.00 -6.35 -3.90
C TYR A 136 15.47 -6.57 -4.28
N LEU A 137 15.87 -7.81 -4.57
CA LEU A 137 17.26 -8.15 -4.91
C LEU A 137 17.65 -7.78 -6.34
N ARG A 138 16.69 -7.74 -7.29
CA ARG A 138 17.00 -7.53 -8.72
C ARG A 138 16.79 -6.12 -9.21
N ILE A 139 15.81 -5.39 -8.67
CA ILE A 139 15.37 -4.12 -9.25
C ILE A 139 15.26 -3.05 -8.16
N GLU A 140 14.11 -3.00 -7.47
CA GLU A 140 13.73 -2.00 -6.49
C GLU A 140 12.62 -2.62 -5.60
N PRO A 141 12.39 -2.11 -4.38
CA PRO A 141 11.27 -2.55 -3.55
C PRO A 141 9.94 -2.33 -4.27
N LEU A 142 9.01 -3.28 -4.14
CA LEU A 142 7.69 -3.21 -4.76
C LEU A 142 6.94 -1.97 -4.24
N GLY A 143 6.53 -1.08 -5.14
CA GLY A 143 5.81 0.11 -4.71
C GLY A 143 5.11 0.87 -5.83
N VAL A 144 3.78 0.81 -5.84
CA VAL A 144 2.96 1.62 -6.77
C VAL A 144 3.07 3.12 -6.48
N THR A 145 3.37 3.48 -5.22
CA THR A 145 3.51 4.87 -4.77
C THR A 145 4.61 5.62 -5.51
N ARG A 146 5.70 4.96 -5.91
CA ARG A 146 6.83 5.59 -6.60
C ARG A 146 6.39 6.19 -7.93
N GLN A 147 5.69 5.42 -8.76
CA GLN A 147 5.20 5.93 -10.04
C GLN A 147 4.12 7.01 -9.84
N LEU A 148 3.12 6.80 -8.96
CA LEU A 148 2.06 7.80 -8.76
C LEU A 148 2.62 9.12 -8.24
N SER A 149 3.53 9.07 -7.28
CA SER A 149 4.16 10.25 -6.71
C SER A 149 5.11 10.93 -7.70
N THR A 150 5.86 10.18 -8.52
CA THR A 150 6.62 10.72 -9.66
C THR A 150 5.71 11.45 -10.64
N THR A 151 4.61 10.84 -11.08
CA THR A 151 3.67 11.48 -12.00
C THR A 151 3.07 12.75 -11.39
N ALA A 152 2.67 12.72 -10.12
CA ALA A 152 2.19 13.91 -9.42
C ALA A 152 3.26 15.00 -9.33
N ARG A 153 4.50 14.66 -8.96
CA ARG A 153 5.62 15.61 -8.86
C ARG A 153 5.90 16.27 -10.21
N THR A 154 6.03 15.50 -11.29
CA THR A 154 6.27 16.04 -12.63
C THR A 154 5.14 16.98 -13.06
N LEU A 155 3.88 16.56 -12.92
CA LEU A 155 2.72 17.38 -13.30
C LEU A 155 2.62 18.70 -12.53
N LEU A 156 2.97 18.70 -11.24
CA LEU A 156 2.94 19.91 -10.44
C LEU A 156 4.18 20.80 -10.67
N SER A 157 5.34 20.21 -10.97
CA SER A 157 6.58 20.94 -11.28
C SER A 157 6.44 21.67 -12.61
N ASP A 158 5.88 21.01 -13.63
CA ASP A 158 5.63 21.60 -14.96
C ASP A 158 4.67 22.80 -14.89
N ARG A 159 3.81 22.83 -13.86
CA ARG A 159 2.86 23.92 -13.61
C ARG A 159 3.36 24.99 -12.62
N GLY A 160 4.57 24.85 -12.09
CA GLY A 160 5.16 25.80 -11.15
C GLY A 160 4.50 25.82 -9.76
N TYR A 161 3.75 24.78 -9.38
CA TYR A 161 3.06 24.71 -8.08
C TYR A 161 3.89 24.09 -6.95
N LEU A 162 5.14 23.68 -7.24
CA LEU A 162 6.05 23.07 -6.26
C LEU A 162 7.16 24.04 -5.88
N PRO A 163 7.63 24.00 -4.60
CA PRO A 163 8.82 24.73 -4.20
C PRO A 163 10.05 24.26 -4.98
N GLU A 164 10.99 25.17 -5.26
CA GLU A 164 12.19 24.91 -6.07
C GLU A 164 13.06 23.79 -5.49
N THR A 165 13.07 23.62 -4.17
CA THR A 165 13.73 22.50 -3.48
C THR A 165 12.76 21.77 -2.55
N LEU A 166 12.77 20.44 -2.62
CA LEU A 166 12.12 19.56 -1.65
C LEU A 166 13.21 19.00 -0.73
N GLU A 167 13.32 19.57 0.47
CA GLU A 167 14.43 19.31 1.39
C GLU A 167 14.51 17.82 1.78
N GLY A 168 15.70 17.23 1.62
CA GLY A 168 16.01 15.85 2.02
C GLY A 168 15.28 14.73 1.29
N LEU A 169 14.29 15.04 0.45
CA LEU A 169 13.44 14.04 -0.21
C LEU A 169 14.25 13.15 -1.17
N ASP A 170 15.14 13.76 -1.95
CA ASP A 170 15.95 13.06 -2.96
C ASP A 170 17.11 12.24 -2.36
N VAL A 171 17.41 12.43 -1.07
CA VAL A 171 18.46 11.69 -0.33
C VAL A 171 17.89 10.50 0.45
N MET A 172 16.57 10.47 0.67
CA MET A 172 15.92 9.39 1.40
C MET A 172 15.82 8.10 0.57
N LYS A 173 15.88 6.95 1.24
CA LYS A 173 15.64 5.64 0.62
C LYS A 173 14.19 5.22 0.87
N GLY A 174 13.44 4.91 -0.19
CA GLY A 174 12.01 4.56 -0.10
C GLY A 174 11.31 4.60 -1.47
N CYS A 175 9.97 4.50 -1.49
CA CYS A 175 9.18 4.61 -2.73
C CYS A 175 8.97 6.09 -3.12
N ILE A 176 10.07 6.82 -3.30
CA ILE A 176 10.07 8.28 -3.47
C ILE A 176 9.88 8.66 -4.94
N ALA A 177 9.20 9.79 -5.14
CA ALA A 177 9.02 10.45 -6.41
C ALA A 177 10.34 10.99 -6.96
N VAL A 178 10.77 10.47 -8.11
CA VAL A 178 11.87 11.04 -8.91
C VAL A 178 11.26 11.66 -10.16
N ILE A 179 11.71 12.85 -10.56
CA ILE A 179 11.27 13.45 -11.82
C ILE A 179 11.80 12.59 -12.96
N SER A 180 10.89 12.00 -13.73
CA SER A 180 11.23 11.17 -14.89
C SER A 180 10.25 11.44 -16.02
N SER A 181 10.77 11.51 -17.24
CA SER A 181 10.01 11.66 -18.49
C SER A 181 9.55 10.32 -19.06
N THR A 182 9.97 9.20 -18.46
CA THR A 182 9.70 7.82 -18.94
C THR A 182 9.02 6.98 -17.86
N ILE A 183 8.23 5.98 -18.28
CA ILE A 183 7.60 5.02 -17.36
C ILE A 183 8.70 4.31 -16.54
N THR A 184 8.65 4.46 -15.21
CA THR A 184 9.62 3.79 -14.33
C THR A 184 9.36 2.29 -14.27
N ASN A 185 10.31 1.49 -13.75
CA ASN A 185 10.10 0.07 -13.49
C ASN A 185 8.84 -0.22 -12.65
N ASN A 186 8.52 0.68 -11.71
CA ASN A 186 7.29 0.59 -10.91
C ASN A 186 6.02 0.93 -11.71
N GLY A 187 6.13 1.73 -12.77
CA GLY A 187 5.05 1.96 -13.72
C GLY A 187 4.68 0.70 -14.51
N TRP A 188 5.68 -0.08 -14.95
CA TRP A 188 5.46 -1.40 -15.55
C TRP A 188 4.76 -2.36 -14.58
N LEU A 189 5.11 -2.31 -13.30
CA LEU A 189 4.43 -3.08 -12.26
C LEU A 189 2.95 -2.69 -12.11
N ILE A 190 2.61 -1.40 -12.18
CA ILE A 190 1.21 -0.95 -12.12
C ILE A 190 0.42 -1.49 -13.31
N ILE A 191 0.97 -1.39 -14.52
CA ILE A 191 0.35 -1.92 -15.73
C ILE A 191 0.20 -3.44 -15.62
N GLY A 192 1.24 -4.13 -15.15
CA GLY A 192 1.22 -5.58 -14.93
C GLY A 192 0.15 -6.02 -13.94
N ILE A 193 0.00 -5.33 -12.81
CA ILE A 193 -1.06 -5.60 -11.82
C ILE A 193 -2.44 -5.38 -12.44
N LEU A 194 -2.63 -4.28 -13.18
CA LEU A 194 -3.90 -3.97 -13.83
C LEU A 194 -4.28 -5.06 -14.83
N VAL A 195 -3.37 -5.39 -15.76
CA VAL A 195 -3.61 -6.40 -16.81
C VAL A 195 -3.80 -7.79 -16.20
N ALA A 196 -2.98 -8.18 -15.22
CA ALA A 196 -3.11 -9.48 -14.55
C ALA A 196 -4.44 -9.58 -13.79
N SER A 197 -4.87 -8.50 -13.13
CA SER A 197 -6.14 -8.47 -12.41
C SER A 197 -7.35 -8.55 -13.35
N LEU A 198 -7.29 -7.91 -14.51
CA LEU A 198 -8.30 -8.00 -15.55
C LEU A 198 -8.35 -9.40 -16.16
N ALA A 199 -7.20 -9.96 -16.53
CA ALA A 199 -7.10 -11.32 -17.06
C ALA A 199 -7.65 -12.36 -16.06
N ALA A 200 -7.31 -12.24 -14.78
CA ALA A 200 -7.82 -13.12 -13.73
C ALA A 200 -9.34 -12.93 -13.52
N ALA A 201 -9.85 -11.70 -13.58
CA ALA A 201 -11.28 -11.42 -13.44
C ALA A 201 -12.10 -11.99 -14.60
N LEU A 202 -11.62 -11.83 -15.84
CA LEU A 202 -12.25 -12.38 -17.04
C LEU A 202 -12.18 -13.91 -17.06
N ALA A 203 -11.00 -14.48 -16.78
CA ALA A 203 -10.83 -15.92 -16.73
C ALA A 203 -11.65 -16.57 -15.60
N GLY A 204 -11.88 -15.87 -14.48
CA GLY A 204 -12.74 -16.36 -13.39
C GLY A 204 -14.22 -16.09 -13.58
N ASN A 205 -14.63 -15.40 -14.66
CA ASN A 205 -15.98 -14.87 -14.87
C ASN A 205 -16.49 -14.04 -13.67
N ARG A 206 -15.59 -13.24 -13.08
CA ARG A 206 -15.82 -12.39 -11.89
C ARG A 206 -15.82 -10.90 -12.20
N PHE A 207 -15.63 -10.54 -13.46
CA PHE A 207 -15.67 -9.15 -13.88
C PHE A 207 -17.09 -8.60 -13.67
N LYS A 208 -17.22 -7.55 -12.86
CA LYS A 208 -18.51 -6.90 -12.61
C LYS A 208 -18.30 -5.41 -12.56
N LEU A 209 -18.96 -4.70 -13.48
CA LEU A 209 -19.00 -3.25 -13.45
C LEU A 209 -19.76 -2.80 -12.19
N GLN A 210 -19.03 -2.16 -11.29
CA GLN A 210 -19.62 -1.56 -10.09
C GLN A 210 -20.02 -0.13 -10.40
N GLU A 211 -21.31 0.17 -10.34
CA GLU A 211 -21.83 1.52 -10.54
C GLU A 211 -21.36 2.49 -9.44
N ILE A 212 -21.15 3.75 -9.83
CA ILE A 212 -20.83 4.85 -8.91
C ILE A 212 -22.07 5.67 -8.65
N THR A 213 -22.44 5.77 -7.38
CA THR A 213 -23.31 6.85 -6.88
C THR A 213 -22.46 8.06 -6.50
N LEU A 214 -22.97 9.27 -6.66
CA LEU A 214 -22.27 10.53 -6.34
C LEU A 214 -21.63 10.52 -4.94
N ARG A 215 -22.37 10.00 -3.94
CA ARG A 215 -21.90 9.87 -2.55
C ARG A 215 -20.66 8.97 -2.44
N ASN A 216 -20.73 7.76 -2.99
CA ASN A 216 -19.61 6.81 -3.03
C ASN A 216 -18.40 7.37 -3.80
N GLY A 217 -18.63 8.16 -4.86
CA GLY A 217 -17.56 8.82 -5.60
C GLY A 217 -16.84 9.88 -4.76
N PHE A 218 -17.59 10.69 -4.02
CA PHE A 218 -17.05 11.72 -3.14
C PHE A 218 -16.28 11.12 -1.95
N THR A 219 -16.81 10.08 -1.30
CA THR A 219 -16.10 9.40 -0.20
C THR A 219 -14.85 8.70 -0.69
N ALA A 220 -14.90 8.12 -1.89
CA ALA A 220 -13.72 7.56 -2.54
C ALA A 220 -12.65 8.62 -2.83
N LEU A 221 -13.02 9.78 -3.35
CA LEU A 221 -12.12 10.90 -3.60
C LEU A 221 -11.44 11.39 -2.31
N LEU A 222 -12.23 11.65 -1.26
CA LEU A 222 -11.72 12.14 0.02
C LEU A 222 -10.81 11.11 0.69
N GLY A 223 -11.16 9.82 0.60
CA GLY A 223 -10.30 8.73 1.06
C GLY A 223 -9.01 8.64 0.27
N GLY A 224 -9.09 8.84 -1.05
CA GLY A 224 -7.95 8.96 -1.95
C GLY A 224 -6.98 10.06 -1.53
N ILE A 225 -7.49 11.27 -1.25
CA ILE A 225 -6.69 12.42 -0.80
C ILE A 225 -5.91 12.07 0.47
N LEU A 226 -6.59 11.46 1.46
CA LEU A 226 -5.94 10.99 2.69
C LEU A 226 -4.86 9.95 2.40
N LEU A 227 -5.11 8.98 1.52
CA LEU A 227 -4.14 7.97 1.12
C LEU A 227 -2.90 8.59 0.44
N GLY A 228 -3.08 9.54 -0.46
CA GLY A 228 -1.99 10.21 -1.17
C GLY A 228 -1.12 11.05 -0.23
N TRP A 229 -1.75 11.90 0.59
CA TRP A 229 -1.04 12.77 1.53
C TRP A 229 -0.26 11.95 2.57
N SER A 230 -0.89 10.94 3.17
CA SER A 230 -0.24 10.06 4.14
C SER A 230 0.85 9.20 3.51
N SER A 231 0.67 8.71 2.27
CA SER A 231 1.71 7.96 1.55
C SER A 231 2.96 8.80 1.31
N MET A 232 2.80 10.09 1.04
CA MET A 232 3.92 11.01 0.89
C MET A 232 4.70 11.14 2.20
N ILE A 233 4.00 11.38 3.32
CA ILE A 233 4.65 11.57 4.64
C ILE A 233 5.28 10.27 5.17
N ALA A 234 4.66 9.12 4.91
CA ALA A 234 5.20 7.82 5.25
C ALA A 234 6.28 7.32 4.27
N LEU A 235 6.51 8.04 3.16
CA LEU A 235 7.40 7.66 2.06
C LEU A 235 7.07 6.30 1.42
N GLY A 236 5.79 5.94 1.42
CA GLY A 236 5.27 4.74 0.78
C GLY A 236 3.85 4.36 1.24
N CYS A 237 3.30 3.33 0.60
CA CYS A 237 2.01 2.72 0.97
C CYS A 237 2.22 1.40 1.73
N THR A 238 1.15 0.62 1.90
CA THR A 238 1.21 -0.73 2.48
C THR A 238 2.20 -1.66 1.77
N VAL A 239 2.37 -1.57 0.45
CA VAL A 239 3.35 -2.42 -0.27
C VAL A 239 4.78 -1.92 -0.05
N GLY A 240 4.98 -0.60 -0.01
CA GLY A 240 6.30 0.01 0.19
C GLY A 240 6.78 -0.08 1.65
N VAL A 241 6.01 0.46 2.60
CA VAL A 241 6.44 0.61 4.01
C VAL A 241 6.16 -0.67 4.80
N LEU A 242 4.97 -1.26 4.67
CA LEU A 242 4.62 -2.44 5.44
C LEU A 242 5.30 -3.69 4.86
N LEU A 243 5.07 -4.03 3.59
CA LEU A 243 5.65 -5.25 3.01
C LEU A 243 7.17 -5.12 2.81
N SER A 244 7.63 -4.16 2.01
CA SER A 244 9.05 -4.05 1.72
C SER A 244 9.87 -3.58 2.93
N GLY A 245 9.30 -2.73 3.79
CA GLY A 245 9.97 -2.28 5.02
C GLY A 245 10.14 -3.38 6.07
N THR A 246 9.16 -4.28 6.23
CA THR A 246 9.33 -5.45 7.14
C THR A 246 10.32 -6.46 6.58
N GLN A 247 10.34 -6.68 5.26
CA GLN A 247 11.36 -7.52 4.59
C GLN A 247 12.78 -6.96 4.77
N ALA A 248 12.93 -5.63 4.79
CA ALA A 248 14.19 -4.96 5.03
C ALA A 248 14.57 -4.83 6.53
N PHE A 249 13.78 -5.42 7.45
CA PHE A 249 13.96 -5.30 8.91
C PHE A 249 13.97 -3.84 9.43
N ALA A 250 13.19 -2.96 8.80
CA ALA A 250 13.02 -1.58 9.26
C ALA A 250 11.95 -1.48 10.36
N LEU A 251 12.26 -0.77 11.45
CA LEU A 251 11.28 -0.54 12.54
C LEU A 251 10.04 0.21 12.04
N SER A 252 10.22 1.09 11.07
CA SER A 252 9.14 1.87 10.45
C SER A 252 8.05 0.98 9.84
N GLY A 253 8.40 -0.20 9.29
CA GLY A 253 7.42 -1.13 8.75
C GLY A 253 6.45 -1.66 9.80
N TRP A 254 6.97 -2.00 10.99
CA TRP A 254 6.16 -2.47 12.12
C TRP A 254 5.31 -1.36 12.75
N VAL A 255 5.90 -0.18 12.94
CA VAL A 255 5.16 0.98 13.48
C VAL A 255 4.05 1.42 12.53
N PHE A 256 4.31 1.42 11.22
CA PHE A 256 3.30 1.71 10.21
C PHE A 256 2.21 0.63 10.19
N CYS A 257 2.57 -0.66 10.31
CA CYS A 257 1.60 -1.76 10.39
C CYS A 257 0.63 -1.57 11.55
N ALA A 258 1.14 -1.31 12.76
CA ALA A 258 0.30 -1.12 13.95
C ALA A 258 -0.63 0.10 13.82
N THR A 259 -0.10 1.23 13.34
CA THR A 259 -0.87 2.48 13.26
C THR A 259 -1.89 2.47 12.14
N VAL A 260 -1.57 1.85 11.00
CA VAL A 260 -2.55 1.59 9.94
C VAL A 260 -3.66 0.68 10.43
N PHE A 261 -3.34 -0.39 11.17
CA PHE A 261 -4.34 -1.29 11.73
C PHE A 261 -5.28 -0.57 12.72
N ILE A 262 -4.73 0.27 13.59
CA ILE A 262 -5.54 1.09 14.50
C ILE A 262 -6.43 2.06 13.70
N GLY A 263 -5.88 2.71 12.67
CA GLY A 263 -6.61 3.63 11.81
C GLY A 263 -7.78 2.96 11.07
N THR A 264 -7.58 1.73 10.57
CA THR A 264 -8.65 0.98 9.91
C THR A 264 -9.72 0.54 10.90
N VAL A 265 -9.34 0.05 12.08
CA VAL A 265 -10.30 -0.32 13.15
C VAL A 265 -11.14 0.90 13.55
N LEU A 266 -10.51 2.07 13.70
CA LEU A 266 -11.20 3.31 14.01
C LEU A 266 -12.18 3.70 12.89
N GLY A 267 -11.75 3.66 11.63
CA GLY A 267 -12.62 3.97 10.49
C GLY A 267 -13.79 3.01 10.34
N VAL A 268 -13.60 1.72 10.66
CA VAL A 268 -14.69 0.74 10.71
C VAL A 268 -15.66 1.04 11.85
N LYS A 269 -15.17 1.34 13.06
CA LYS A 269 -16.01 1.73 14.22
C LYS A 269 -16.83 3.00 13.93
N LEU A 270 -16.23 3.98 13.25
CA LEU A 270 -16.89 5.21 12.80
C LEU A 270 -17.85 5.00 11.60
N LYS A 271 -18.01 3.76 11.13
CA LYS A 271 -18.87 3.38 9.98
C LYS A 271 -18.53 4.13 8.69
N LEU A 272 -17.28 4.60 8.51
CA LEU A 272 -16.84 5.30 7.30
C LEU A 272 -16.96 4.43 6.05
N HIS A 273 -16.86 3.11 6.20
CA HIS A 273 -17.04 2.13 5.13
C HIS A 273 -18.48 2.05 4.58
N LYS A 274 -19.47 2.64 5.27
CA LYS A 274 -20.88 2.66 4.86
C LYS A 274 -21.29 3.97 4.17
N LEU A 275 -20.35 4.93 4.05
CA LEU A 275 -20.56 6.23 3.43
C LEU A 275 -20.31 6.19 1.91
#